data_AF-A6ZZN0-F1
#
_entry.id   AF-A6ZZN0-F1
#
_cell.length_a   1.000
_cell.length_b   1.000
_cell.length_c   1.000
_cell.angle_alpha   90.00
_cell.angle_beta   90.00
_cell.angle_gamma   90.00
#
_symmetry.space_group_name_H-M   'P 1'
#
loop_
_entity.id
_entity.type
_entity.pdbx_description
1 polymer ?
#
loop_
_entity_poly.entity_id
_entity_poly.type
_entity_poly.pdbx_seq_one_letter_code
_entity_poly.pdbx_strand_id
1 'polypeptide(L)'
;MSTHVKIWREEDAWVFDAVNKNDTSLSLNLILHHELRKWADIFLIAPLSANTLAKLANGICNNLLTSVMRDWSPLTPVLIAPAMNTFMYINPMTKKHLTSLVQDYPFIQVLKPVEKVLICGDIGMGGMREWTDIVEIVRRRINEIRKARDEETGDKEQEQEEQEGADNEDDDDEDDEEDEEDEEEEEAQNETASDESNDEEDEDDEEDVKTEV
;
A
#
# COMPACT_ATOMS: atom_id res chain seq x y z
N MET A 1 -27.56 -0.58 -17.55
CA MET A 1 -26.36 -0.27 -16.73
C MET A 1 -25.87 -1.57 -16.12
N SER A 2 -24.57 -1.77 -15.91
CA SER A 2 -24.08 -2.97 -15.20
C SER A 2 -24.44 -2.86 -13.72
N THR A 3 -25.10 -3.89 -13.18
CA THR A 3 -25.69 -3.90 -11.83
C THR A 3 -24.74 -4.31 -10.71
N HIS A 4 -23.46 -4.58 -11.03
CA HIS A 4 -22.50 -5.19 -10.10
C HIS A 4 -21.47 -4.22 -9.49
N VAL A 5 -21.54 -2.92 -9.80
CA VAL A 5 -20.60 -1.93 -9.23
C VAL A 5 -21.20 -1.28 -7.98
N LYS A 6 -20.66 -1.60 -6.80
CA LYS A 6 -21.03 -0.88 -5.56
C LYS A 6 -20.45 0.54 -5.58
N ILE A 7 -21.31 1.52 -5.35
CA ILE A 7 -20.90 2.91 -5.09
C ILE A 7 -20.75 3.07 -3.58
N TRP A 8 -19.50 3.18 -3.11
CA TRP A 8 -19.17 3.43 -1.71
C TRP A 8 -19.32 4.91 -1.34
N ARG A 9 -19.76 5.18 -0.12
CA ARG A 9 -20.05 6.52 0.41
C ARG A 9 -19.41 6.73 1.79
N GLU A 10 -19.49 7.95 2.31
CA GLU A 10 -18.96 8.26 3.65
C GLU A 10 -19.65 7.42 4.73
N GLU A 11 -20.98 7.29 4.63
CA GLU A 11 -21.80 6.47 5.53
C GLU A 11 -21.44 4.97 5.49
N ASP A 12 -20.97 4.43 4.35
CA ASP A 12 -20.50 3.04 4.29
C ASP A 12 -19.26 2.82 5.15
N ALA A 13 -18.36 3.81 5.26
CA ALA A 13 -17.11 3.64 6.02
C ALA A 13 -17.39 3.35 7.49
N TRP A 14 -18.30 4.13 8.10
CA TRP A 14 -18.68 3.99 9.50
C TRP A 14 -19.62 2.82 9.77
N VAL A 15 -20.43 2.40 8.78
CA VAL A 15 -21.33 1.23 8.90
C VAL A 15 -20.57 -0.09 8.71
N PHE A 16 -19.60 -0.17 7.79
CA PHE A 16 -18.73 -1.34 7.61
C PHE A 16 -17.94 -1.62 8.89
N ASP A 17 -17.35 -0.56 9.45
CA ASP A 17 -16.75 -0.54 10.78
C ASP A 17 -17.69 -0.95 11.93
N ALA A 18 -19.01 -0.72 11.83
CA ALA A 18 -19.96 -1.00 12.89
C ALA A 18 -20.59 -2.41 12.82
N VAL A 19 -20.74 -2.96 11.61
CA VAL A 19 -21.25 -4.33 11.42
C VAL A 19 -20.24 -5.35 11.94
N ASN A 20 -18.95 -5.17 11.62
CA ASN A 20 -17.88 -6.07 12.06
C ASN A 20 -17.69 -6.06 13.60
N LYS A 21 -18.02 -4.96 14.29
CA LYS A 21 -17.89 -4.84 15.76
C LYS A 21 -18.90 -5.68 16.56
N ASN A 22 -19.94 -6.20 15.92
CA ASN A 22 -20.96 -7.04 16.57
C ASN A 22 -20.73 -8.55 16.39
N ASP A 23 -19.74 -8.98 15.60
CA ASP A 23 -19.34 -10.38 15.48
C ASP A 23 -17.97 -10.61 16.14
N THR A 24 -18.01 -10.95 17.42
CA THR A 24 -16.80 -11.20 18.23
C THR A 24 -16.00 -12.44 17.79
N SER A 25 -16.48 -13.21 16.81
CA SER A 25 -15.78 -14.40 16.30
C SER A 25 -14.82 -14.10 15.15
N LEU A 26 -14.89 -12.92 14.53
CA LEU A 26 -14.03 -12.50 13.41
C LEU A 26 -13.32 -11.18 13.77
N SER A 27 -12.32 -11.28 14.63
CA SER A 27 -11.59 -10.16 15.27
C SER A 27 -10.65 -9.37 14.35
N LEU A 28 -11.00 -9.21 13.08
CA LEU A 28 -10.45 -8.18 12.20
C LEU A 28 -11.54 -7.14 11.91
N ASN A 29 -11.46 -5.99 12.59
CA ASN A 29 -12.22 -4.81 12.25
C ASN A 29 -11.73 -4.28 10.89
N LEU A 30 -12.26 -4.83 9.79
CA LEU A 30 -11.91 -4.38 8.44
C LEU A 30 -12.32 -2.91 8.28
N ILE A 31 -11.33 -2.04 8.04
CA ILE A 31 -11.53 -0.59 7.86
C ILE A 31 -11.72 -0.32 6.37
N LEU A 32 -12.85 0.27 5.97
CA LEU A 32 -13.25 0.32 4.56
C LEU A 32 -12.18 0.94 3.63
N HIS A 33 -11.56 2.05 4.03
CA HIS A 33 -10.59 2.74 3.18
C HIS A 33 -9.31 1.91 2.96
N HIS A 34 -8.93 1.09 3.95
CA HIS A 34 -7.78 0.21 3.89
C HIS A 34 -8.03 -0.99 2.97
N GLU A 35 -9.22 -1.60 3.06
CA GLU A 35 -9.61 -2.71 2.17
C GLU A 35 -9.78 -2.26 0.71
N LEU A 36 -10.33 -1.07 0.47
CA LEU A 36 -10.37 -0.47 -0.88
C LEU A 36 -8.96 -0.24 -1.46
N ARG A 37 -7.99 0.10 -0.62
CA ARG A 37 -6.57 0.27 -0.97
C ARG A 37 -5.85 -1.05 -1.22
N LYS A 38 -6.23 -2.15 -0.55
CA LYS A 38 -5.73 -3.51 -0.85
C LYS A 38 -6.30 -4.06 -2.16
N TRP A 39 -7.57 -3.76 -2.45
CA TRP A 39 -8.30 -4.33 -3.59
C TRP A 39 -7.92 -3.75 -4.96
N ALA A 40 -7.43 -2.51 -5.02
CA ALA A 40 -7.33 -1.76 -6.27
C ALA A 40 -5.90 -1.70 -6.87
N ASP A 41 -5.72 -2.24 -8.08
CA ASP A 41 -4.47 -2.13 -8.87
C ASP A 41 -4.11 -0.69 -9.28
N ILE A 42 -5.06 0.24 -9.24
CA ILE A 42 -4.91 1.62 -9.70
C ILE A 42 -5.97 2.53 -9.08
N PHE A 43 -5.60 3.77 -8.73
CA PHE A 43 -6.55 4.80 -8.29
C PHE A 43 -6.79 5.83 -9.40
N LEU A 44 -8.05 6.22 -9.63
CA LEU A 44 -8.42 7.32 -10.51
C LEU A 44 -9.27 8.36 -9.76
N ILE A 45 -8.84 9.62 -9.74
CA ILE A 45 -9.65 10.75 -9.28
C ILE A 45 -10.05 11.63 -10.48
N ALA A 46 -11.24 11.39 -11.00
CA ALA A 46 -11.81 12.12 -12.14
C ALA A 46 -13.32 12.38 -11.89
N PRO A 47 -13.75 13.65 -11.73
CA PRO A 47 -12.96 14.88 -11.68
C PRO A 47 -12.20 15.09 -10.35
N LEU A 48 -10.95 15.56 -10.43
CA LEU A 48 -10.26 16.13 -9.27
C LEU A 48 -10.64 17.63 -9.13
N SER A 49 -11.45 17.93 -8.11
CA SER A 49 -11.79 19.32 -7.76
C SER A 49 -10.62 20.08 -7.13
N ALA A 50 -10.61 21.41 -7.20
CA ALA A 50 -9.61 22.24 -6.52
C ALA A 50 -9.59 22.07 -4.99
N ASN A 51 -10.75 21.78 -4.38
CA ASN A 51 -10.88 21.49 -2.94
C ASN A 51 -10.19 20.16 -2.59
N THR A 52 -10.46 19.11 -3.38
CA THR A 52 -9.79 17.81 -3.21
C THR A 52 -8.28 17.94 -3.43
N LEU A 53 -7.85 18.63 -4.49
CA LEU A 53 -6.44 18.92 -4.75
C LEU A 53 -5.76 19.63 -3.56
N ALA A 54 -6.41 20.65 -2.99
CA ALA A 54 -5.89 21.36 -1.82
C ALA A 54 -5.80 20.45 -0.59
N LYS A 55 -6.78 19.58 -0.34
CA LYS A 55 -6.71 18.58 0.74
C LYS A 55 -5.52 17.63 0.55
N LEU A 56 -5.38 17.04 -0.63
CA LEU A 56 -4.31 16.08 -0.93
C LEU A 56 -2.92 16.72 -0.79
N ALA A 57 -2.73 17.91 -1.36
CA ALA A 57 -1.45 18.63 -1.29
C ALA A 57 -1.10 19.17 0.12
N ASN A 58 -2.02 19.07 1.10
CA ASN A 58 -1.78 19.41 2.50
C ASN A 58 -2.05 18.20 3.44
N GLY A 59 -2.14 16.97 2.91
CA GLY A 59 -2.30 15.74 3.70
C GLY A 59 -3.63 15.55 4.44
N ILE A 60 -4.68 16.31 4.11
CA ILE A 60 -5.97 16.31 4.84
C ILE A 60 -6.83 15.12 4.44
N CYS A 61 -6.96 14.14 5.34
CA CYS A 61 -7.75 12.91 5.19
C CYS A 61 -9.04 12.94 6.03
N ASN A 62 -10.04 13.75 5.64
CA ASN A 62 -11.30 13.91 6.39
C ASN A 62 -12.57 13.51 5.60
N ASN A 63 -12.41 12.61 4.63
CA ASN A 63 -13.50 11.84 3.99
C ASN A 63 -12.90 10.60 3.31
N LEU A 64 -13.74 9.60 3.02
CA LEU A 64 -13.37 8.30 2.45
C LEU A 64 -12.36 8.41 1.28
N LEU A 65 -12.62 9.28 0.29
CA LEU A 65 -11.74 9.50 -0.86
C LEU A 65 -10.32 9.94 -0.43
N THR A 66 -10.24 10.92 0.50
CA THR A 66 -8.96 11.44 0.99
C THR A 66 -8.25 10.48 1.95
N SER A 67 -8.99 9.63 2.67
CA SER A 67 -8.41 8.58 3.53
C SER A 67 -7.83 7.43 2.72
N VAL A 68 -8.52 6.95 1.68
CA VAL A 68 -7.97 5.96 0.71
C VAL A 68 -6.69 6.51 0.07
N MET A 69 -6.66 7.79 -0.30
CA MET A 69 -5.47 8.43 -0.87
C MET A 69 -4.32 8.60 0.13
N ARG A 70 -4.61 8.63 1.44
CA ARG A 70 -3.60 8.81 2.49
C ARG A 70 -2.95 7.50 2.92
N ASP A 71 -3.68 6.38 2.85
CA ASP A 71 -3.18 5.00 3.06
C ASP A 71 -2.55 4.40 1.78
N TRP A 72 -2.57 5.13 0.66
CA TRP A 72 -2.23 4.61 -0.66
C TRP A 72 -0.78 4.15 -0.79
N SER A 73 -0.57 3.01 -1.45
CA SER A 73 0.77 2.44 -1.68
C SER A 73 1.54 3.23 -2.76
N PRO A 74 2.79 3.68 -2.51
CA PRO A 74 3.63 4.31 -3.53
C PRO A 74 3.97 3.39 -4.71
N LEU A 75 3.83 2.06 -4.54
CA LEU A 75 4.03 1.07 -5.61
C LEU A 75 2.84 1.04 -6.60
N THR A 76 1.66 1.46 -6.16
CA THR A 76 0.42 1.35 -6.94
C THR A 76 0.09 2.70 -7.59
N PRO A 77 -0.09 2.78 -8.92
CA PRO A 77 -0.20 4.08 -9.59
C PRO A 77 -1.50 4.83 -9.29
N VAL A 78 -1.40 6.16 -9.26
CA VAL A 78 -2.54 7.07 -9.09
C VAL A 78 -2.65 7.98 -10.32
N LEU A 79 -3.85 8.07 -10.90
CA LEU A 79 -4.19 8.99 -11.97
C LEU A 79 -5.14 10.07 -11.45
N ILE A 80 -4.85 11.33 -11.73
CA ILE A 80 -5.74 12.44 -11.36
C ILE A 80 -6.07 13.32 -12.57
N ALA A 81 -7.36 13.65 -12.75
CA ALA A 81 -7.85 14.47 -13.84
C ALA A 81 -8.45 15.79 -13.29
N PRO A 82 -7.65 16.87 -13.17
CA PRO A 82 -8.13 18.17 -12.70
C PRO A 82 -9.34 18.67 -13.49
N ALA A 83 -10.35 19.17 -12.78
CA ALA A 83 -11.52 19.80 -13.36
C ALA A 83 -11.99 20.97 -12.50
N MET A 84 -11.88 22.19 -13.01
CA MET A 84 -12.28 23.41 -12.30
C MET A 84 -12.43 24.59 -13.27
N ASN A 85 -13.09 25.67 -12.83
CA ASN A 85 -13.18 26.90 -13.61
C ASN A 85 -11.78 27.47 -13.91
N THR A 86 -11.61 28.15 -15.04
CA THR A 86 -10.32 28.71 -15.50
C THR A 86 -9.64 29.60 -14.46
N PHE A 87 -10.38 30.46 -13.75
CA PHE A 87 -9.82 31.29 -12.68
C PHE A 87 -9.37 30.49 -11.45
N MET A 88 -9.96 29.31 -11.22
CA MET A 88 -9.48 28.36 -10.21
C MET A 88 -8.24 27.61 -10.71
N TYR A 89 -8.16 27.27 -11.99
CA TYR A 89 -7.04 26.53 -12.56
C TYR A 89 -5.75 27.36 -12.62
N ILE A 90 -5.83 28.61 -13.08
CA ILE A 90 -4.67 29.53 -13.16
C ILE A 90 -4.27 30.11 -11.79
N ASN A 91 -5.00 29.80 -10.72
CA ASN A 91 -4.75 30.34 -9.39
C ASN A 91 -3.37 29.89 -8.86
N PRO A 92 -2.54 30.78 -8.28
CA PRO A 92 -1.25 30.41 -7.69
C PRO A 92 -1.33 29.27 -6.67
N MET A 93 -2.43 29.14 -5.92
CA MET A 93 -2.67 28.02 -5.00
C MET A 93 -2.77 26.69 -5.75
N THR A 94 -3.58 26.62 -6.80
CA THR A 94 -3.72 25.44 -7.66
C THR A 94 -2.40 25.06 -8.32
N LYS A 95 -1.64 26.05 -8.81
CA LYS A 95 -0.29 25.82 -9.34
C LYS A 95 0.63 25.24 -8.26
N LYS A 96 0.68 25.82 -7.06
CA LYS A 96 1.48 25.30 -5.93
C LYS A 96 1.11 23.86 -5.61
N HIS A 97 -0.19 23.59 -5.41
CA HIS A 97 -0.68 22.26 -5.05
C HIS A 97 -0.36 21.21 -6.13
N LEU A 98 -0.53 21.52 -7.43
CA LEU A 98 -0.15 20.60 -8.50
C LEU A 98 1.37 20.40 -8.59
N THR A 99 2.16 21.43 -8.37
CA THR A 99 3.63 21.33 -8.38
C THR A 99 4.13 20.45 -7.22
N SER A 100 3.74 20.73 -5.98
CA SER A 100 4.08 19.89 -4.82
C SER A 100 3.59 18.45 -5.01
N LEU A 101 2.32 18.24 -5.38
CA LEU A 101 1.76 16.89 -5.53
C LEU A 101 2.49 16.02 -6.58
N VAL A 102 3.10 16.63 -7.61
CA VAL A 102 3.90 15.92 -8.63
C VAL A 102 5.37 15.76 -8.22
N GLN A 103 5.92 16.65 -7.39
CA GLN A 103 7.30 16.56 -6.89
C GLN A 103 7.42 15.58 -5.73
N ASP A 104 6.47 15.62 -4.79
CA ASP A 104 6.52 14.89 -3.53
C ASP A 104 6.01 13.43 -3.69
N TYR A 105 5.20 13.15 -4.73
CA TYR A 105 4.54 11.85 -4.95
C TYR A 105 4.67 11.39 -6.42
N PRO A 106 5.83 10.84 -6.84
CA PRO A 106 6.10 10.51 -8.24
C PRO A 106 5.19 9.42 -8.84
N PHE A 107 4.46 8.68 -8.01
CA PHE A 107 3.44 7.71 -8.43
C PHE A 107 2.10 8.36 -8.87
N ILE A 108 1.94 9.68 -8.69
CA ILE A 108 0.75 10.44 -9.09
C ILE A 108 0.93 11.07 -10.48
N GLN A 109 0.17 10.59 -11.46
CA GLN A 109 0.16 11.15 -12.81
C GLN A 109 -1.00 12.15 -13.01
N VAL A 110 -0.65 13.41 -13.27
CA VAL A 110 -1.62 14.45 -13.65
C VAL A 110 -2.04 14.29 -15.11
N LEU A 111 -3.27 13.84 -15.33
CA LEU A 111 -3.94 13.86 -16.63
C LEU A 111 -4.33 15.30 -16.95
N LYS A 112 -3.39 16.05 -17.57
CA LYS A 112 -3.52 17.50 -17.84
C LYS A 112 -4.92 17.84 -18.41
N PRO A 113 -5.60 18.85 -17.84
CA PRO A 113 -6.90 19.30 -18.33
C PRO A 113 -6.78 19.93 -19.73
N VAL A 114 -7.93 20.11 -20.36
CA VAL A 114 -8.08 20.69 -21.69
C VAL A 114 -8.77 22.04 -21.62
N GLU A 115 -8.67 22.79 -22.71
CA GLU A 115 -9.49 23.99 -22.92
C GLU A 115 -10.89 23.56 -23.40
N LYS A 116 -11.93 24.14 -22.80
CA LYS A 116 -13.33 23.90 -23.16
C LYS A 116 -14.08 25.23 -23.22
N VAL A 117 -15.11 25.30 -24.05
CA VAL A 117 -15.98 26.49 -24.16
C VAL A 117 -16.76 26.65 -22.85
N LEU A 118 -16.65 27.82 -22.25
CA LEU A 118 -17.34 28.21 -21.02
C LEU A 118 -18.78 28.65 -21.33
N ILE A 119 -19.62 28.75 -20.30
CA ILE A 119 -21.04 29.15 -20.44
C ILE A 119 -21.18 30.59 -21.02
N CYS A 120 -20.17 31.43 -20.88
CA CYS A 120 -20.09 32.77 -21.49
C CYS A 120 -19.69 32.76 -22.99
N GLY A 121 -19.28 31.63 -23.55
CA GLY A 121 -18.77 31.50 -24.93
C GLY A 121 -17.25 31.60 -25.05
N ASP A 122 -16.55 32.07 -24.00
CA ASP A 122 -15.08 32.13 -23.97
C ASP A 122 -14.44 30.74 -23.94
N ILE A 123 -13.24 30.59 -24.49
CA ILE A 123 -12.44 29.36 -24.38
C ILE A 123 -11.66 29.41 -23.05
N GLY A 124 -11.92 28.44 -22.18
CA GLY A 124 -11.34 28.39 -20.84
C GLY A 124 -10.54 27.11 -20.56
N MET A 125 -9.30 27.27 -20.10
CA MET A 125 -8.48 26.16 -19.60
C MET A 125 -9.03 25.63 -18.26
N GLY A 126 -8.78 24.35 -17.94
CA GLY A 126 -9.18 23.72 -16.66
C GLY A 126 -10.37 22.77 -16.76
N GLY A 127 -10.96 22.60 -17.95
CA GLY A 127 -11.96 21.57 -18.20
C GLY A 127 -11.34 20.17 -18.12
N MET A 128 -12.06 19.21 -17.54
CA MET A 128 -11.58 17.82 -17.48
C MET A 128 -11.30 17.29 -18.89
N ARG A 129 -10.19 16.56 -19.04
CA ARG A 129 -9.94 15.68 -20.19
C ARG A 129 -11.16 14.81 -20.48
N GLU A 130 -11.39 14.47 -21.74
CA GLU A 130 -12.57 13.70 -22.09
C GLU A 130 -12.52 12.29 -21.49
N TRP A 131 -13.68 11.79 -21.05
CA TRP A 131 -13.75 10.56 -20.27
C TRP A 131 -13.27 9.34 -21.07
N THR A 132 -13.43 9.36 -22.40
CA THR A 132 -12.89 8.38 -23.35
C THR A 132 -11.37 8.26 -23.23
N ASP A 133 -10.67 9.38 -23.20
CA ASP A 133 -9.21 9.44 -23.17
C ASP A 133 -8.69 9.00 -21.80
N ILE A 134 -9.42 9.34 -20.73
CA ILE A 134 -9.12 8.90 -19.37
C ILE A 134 -9.26 7.37 -19.27
N VAL A 135 -10.36 6.80 -19.79
CA VAL A 135 -10.57 5.35 -19.82
C VAL A 135 -9.49 4.64 -20.64
N GLU A 136 -9.06 5.20 -21.78
CA GLU A 136 -7.98 4.59 -22.58
C GLU A 136 -6.62 4.64 -21.87
N ILE A 137 -6.30 5.74 -21.19
CA ILE A 137 -5.08 5.85 -20.38
C ILE A 137 -5.10 4.85 -19.21
N VAL A 138 -6.24 4.70 -18.53
CA VAL A 138 -6.45 3.68 -17.47
C VAL A 138 -6.27 2.27 -18.04
N ARG A 139 -6.92 1.96 -19.18
CA ARG A 139 -6.86 0.64 -19.83
C ARG A 139 -5.42 0.25 -20.17
N ARG A 140 -4.66 1.18 -20.77
CA ARG A 140 -3.24 0.98 -21.06
C ARG A 140 -2.44 0.75 -19.78
N ARG A 141 -2.63 1.58 -18.74
CA ARG A 141 -1.89 1.47 -17.48
C ARG A 141 -2.16 0.15 -16.74
N ILE A 142 -3.39 -0.36 -16.76
CA ILE A 142 -3.73 -1.67 -16.18
C ILE A 142 -3.06 -2.81 -16.96
N ASN A 143 -3.01 -2.73 -18.30
CA ASN A 143 -2.30 -3.73 -19.10
C ASN A 143 -0.78 -3.72 -18.85
N GLU A 144 -0.18 -2.54 -18.62
CA GLU A 144 1.23 -2.40 -18.23
C GLU A 144 1.51 -3.05 -16.87
N ILE A 145 0.64 -2.85 -15.87
CA ILE A 145 0.75 -3.47 -14.53
C ILE A 145 0.63 -4.99 -14.61
N ARG A 146 -0.33 -5.51 -15.38
CA ARG A 146 -0.54 -6.95 -15.55
C ARG A 146 0.68 -7.61 -16.18
N LYS A 147 1.13 -7.09 -17.33
CA LYS A 147 2.31 -7.63 -18.03
C LYS A 147 3.54 -7.69 -17.12
N ALA A 148 3.80 -6.62 -16.34
CA ALA A 148 4.92 -6.60 -15.41
C ALA A 148 4.80 -7.70 -14.32
N ARG A 149 3.60 -7.95 -13.78
CA ARG A 149 3.36 -9.00 -12.79
C ARG A 149 3.45 -10.41 -13.39
N ASP A 150 2.99 -10.58 -14.63
CA ASP A 150 3.06 -11.85 -15.34
C ASP A 150 4.54 -12.20 -15.67
N GLU A 151 5.36 -11.20 -16.02
CA GLU A 151 6.83 -11.33 -16.16
C GLU A 151 7.50 -11.65 -14.80
N GLU A 152 7.18 -10.91 -13.73
CA GLU A 152 7.68 -11.14 -12.36
C GLU A 152 7.22 -12.48 -11.72
N THR A 153 6.38 -13.25 -12.43
CA THR A 153 6.00 -14.62 -12.03
C THR A 153 6.85 -15.64 -12.78
N GLY A 154 6.98 -15.52 -14.11
CA GLY A 154 7.77 -16.45 -14.93
C GLY A 154 9.27 -16.43 -14.63
N ASP A 155 9.83 -15.29 -14.19
CA ASP A 155 11.23 -15.21 -13.75
C ASP A 155 11.45 -16.03 -12.45
N LYS A 156 10.47 -16.05 -11.53
CA LYS A 156 10.56 -16.80 -10.27
C LYS A 156 10.32 -18.30 -10.43
N GLU A 157 9.50 -18.68 -11.40
CA GLU A 157 9.33 -20.10 -11.78
C GLU A 157 10.67 -20.64 -12.33
N GLN A 158 11.41 -19.85 -13.12
CA GLN A 158 12.76 -20.20 -13.58
C GLN A 158 13.80 -20.22 -12.44
N GLU A 159 13.82 -19.22 -11.54
CA GLU A 159 14.72 -19.23 -10.37
C GLU A 159 14.49 -20.42 -9.43
N GLN A 160 13.27 -20.98 -9.40
CA GLN A 160 12.94 -22.20 -8.65
C GLN A 160 13.36 -23.47 -9.40
N GLU A 161 13.11 -23.58 -10.70
CA GLU A 161 13.59 -24.70 -11.53
C GLU A 161 15.13 -24.78 -11.55
N GLU A 162 15.86 -23.65 -11.55
CA GLU A 162 17.32 -23.64 -11.47
C GLU A 162 17.86 -24.02 -10.08
N GLN A 163 17.09 -23.82 -9.00
CA GLN A 163 17.49 -24.24 -7.64
C GLN A 163 17.17 -25.72 -7.39
N GLU A 164 15.96 -26.19 -7.73
CA GLU A 164 15.62 -27.61 -7.63
C GLU A 164 16.47 -28.48 -8.57
N GLY A 165 16.97 -27.91 -9.69
CA GLY A 165 17.94 -28.58 -10.56
C GLY A 165 19.36 -28.72 -9.98
N ALA A 166 19.78 -27.82 -9.08
CA ALA A 166 21.13 -27.83 -8.50
C ALA A 166 21.28 -28.82 -7.33
N ASP A 167 20.22 -28.98 -6.51
CA ASP A 167 20.21 -29.88 -5.36
C ASP A 167 20.13 -31.40 -5.74
N ASN A 168 20.28 -31.75 -7.02
CA ASN A 168 20.16 -33.12 -7.55
C ASN A 168 21.43 -33.66 -8.26
N GLU A 169 22.59 -32.98 -8.21
CA GLU A 169 23.83 -33.42 -8.88
C GLU A 169 24.95 -33.93 -7.92
N ASP A 170 24.71 -34.06 -6.61
CA ASP A 170 25.74 -34.45 -5.61
C ASP A 170 25.62 -35.89 -5.03
N ASP A 171 24.59 -36.67 -5.39
CA ASP A 171 24.35 -38.06 -4.91
C ASP A 171 24.55 -39.11 -6.05
N ASP A 172 25.80 -39.38 -6.45
CA ASP A 172 26.20 -40.60 -7.22
C ASP A 172 27.75 -40.72 -7.34
N ASP A 173 28.41 -41.41 -6.39
CA ASP A 173 29.69 -42.14 -6.61
C ASP A 173 29.91 -43.19 -5.48
N GLU A 174 30.42 -44.38 -5.83
CA GLU A 174 30.12 -45.67 -5.17
C GLU A 174 30.99 -46.10 -3.95
N ASP A 175 30.34 -46.83 -3.03
CA ASP A 175 30.74 -48.07 -2.31
C ASP A 175 32.02 -48.25 -1.42
N ASP A 176 31.80 -49.04 -0.35
CA ASP A 176 32.64 -50.05 0.35
C ASP A 176 34.17 -49.88 0.57
N GLU A 177 34.60 -49.95 1.85
CA GLU A 177 35.54 -51.00 2.33
C GLU A 177 35.15 -51.43 3.77
N GLU A 178 35.59 -52.63 4.19
CA GLU A 178 35.12 -53.37 5.38
C GLU A 178 35.88 -53.07 6.70
N ASP A 179 35.31 -53.60 7.80
CA ASP A 179 35.79 -53.72 9.19
C ASP A 179 37.31 -53.74 9.48
N GLU A 180 37.72 -53.15 10.62
CA GLU A 180 38.28 -53.93 11.74
C GLU A 180 38.18 -53.20 13.10
N GLU A 181 38.52 -53.91 14.19
CA GLU A 181 38.29 -53.62 15.62
C GLU A 181 39.24 -52.48 16.16
N ASP A 182 39.21 -51.96 17.41
CA ASP A 182 38.87 -52.56 18.72
C ASP A 182 38.81 -51.49 19.87
N GLU A 183 38.60 -51.95 21.10
CA GLU A 183 38.83 -51.35 22.44
C GLU A 183 37.83 -50.30 23.04
N GLU A 184 36.86 -50.87 23.74
CA GLU A 184 36.05 -50.50 24.93
C GLU A 184 36.24 -49.16 25.73
N GLU A 185 35.08 -48.64 26.17
CA GLU A 185 34.72 -48.01 27.46
C GLU A 185 35.64 -47.04 28.25
N GLU A 186 35.05 -45.93 28.74
CA GLU A 186 35.00 -45.67 30.19
C GLU A 186 33.71 -44.89 30.59
N GLU A 187 33.34 -45.05 31.87
CA GLU A 187 32.04 -44.71 32.48
C GLU A 187 31.73 -43.19 32.62
N ALA A 188 30.44 -42.88 32.78
CA ALA A 188 29.97 -41.53 33.03
C ALA A 188 29.95 -41.18 34.53
N GLN A 189 30.53 -40.04 34.92
CA GLN A 189 30.29 -39.41 36.23
C GLN A 189 29.93 -37.93 36.08
N ASN A 190 28.74 -37.59 36.58
CA ASN A 190 28.19 -36.23 36.64
C ASN A 190 28.20 -35.78 38.10
N GLU A 191 29.23 -35.06 38.53
CA GLU A 191 29.30 -34.48 39.87
C GLU A 191 29.17 -32.95 39.87
N THR A 192 28.41 -32.49 40.86
CA THR A 192 28.07 -31.10 41.15
C THR A 192 29.23 -30.29 41.71
N ALA A 193 29.22 -28.96 41.54
CA ALA A 193 29.07 -27.99 42.64
C ALA A 193 29.07 -26.52 42.13
N SER A 194 28.66 -25.59 43.01
CA SER A 194 29.24 -24.23 43.28
C SER A 194 29.79 -23.38 42.13
N ASP A 195 29.66 -22.05 42.07
CA ASP A 195 29.02 -20.98 42.87
C ASP A 195 29.23 -19.68 42.02
N GLU A 196 28.87 -18.44 42.34
CA GLU A 196 28.30 -17.71 43.50
C GLU A 196 27.44 -16.57 42.86
N SER A 197 26.37 -16.06 43.49
CA SER A 197 26.32 -14.78 44.26
C SER A 197 26.76 -13.49 43.51
N ASN A 198 26.18 -12.30 43.72
CA ASN A 198 25.09 -11.89 44.63
C ASN A 198 24.53 -10.49 44.24
N ASP A 199 23.40 -10.10 44.85
CA ASP A 199 22.99 -8.73 45.28
C ASP A 199 22.81 -7.59 44.22
N GLU A 200 21.95 -6.57 44.40
CA GLU A 200 20.91 -6.26 45.41
C GLU A 200 19.88 -5.23 44.84
N GLU A 201 18.71 -5.16 45.47
CA GLU A 201 17.83 -4.01 45.85
C GLU A 201 18.02 -2.59 45.22
N ASP A 202 16.99 -1.73 45.05
CA ASP A 202 15.51 -1.92 45.07
C ASP A 202 14.85 -1.09 43.92
N GLU A 203 13.90 -0.15 43.99
CA GLU A 203 13.07 0.53 45.03
C GLU A 203 11.74 0.99 44.34
N ASP A 204 10.57 0.92 45.01
CA ASP A 204 9.26 1.39 44.48
C ASP A 204 9.15 2.93 44.51
N ASP A 205 8.44 3.55 43.53
CA ASP A 205 7.94 4.93 43.71
C ASP A 205 6.68 5.26 42.85
N GLU A 206 5.65 5.83 43.48
CA GLU A 206 4.47 6.42 42.82
C GLU A 206 4.55 7.96 42.85
N GLU A 207 4.27 8.66 41.73
CA GLU A 207 3.68 10.02 41.82
C GLU A 207 2.62 10.28 40.75
N ASP A 208 1.49 10.87 41.20
CA ASP A 208 0.33 11.27 40.40
C ASP A 208 0.27 12.80 40.30
N VAL A 209 0.68 13.38 39.16
CA VAL A 209 0.67 14.84 38.94
C VAL A 209 -0.10 15.25 37.68
N LYS A 210 -1.31 15.77 37.89
CA LYS A 210 -1.99 16.67 36.95
C LYS A 210 -1.45 18.09 37.10
N THR A 211 -1.28 18.84 36.01
CA THR A 211 -1.93 20.16 35.83
C THR A 211 -1.71 20.75 34.43
N GLU A 212 -2.48 21.79 34.12
CA GLU A 212 -2.52 22.52 32.84
C GLU A 212 -1.38 23.53 32.68
N VAL A 213 -0.93 23.75 31.43
CA VAL A 213 -0.78 25.08 30.80
C VAL A 213 -1.18 24.97 29.32
#